data_AF-A0A9D1NGK9-F1
#
_entry.id   AF-A0A9D1NGK9-F1
#
_cell.length_a   1.000
_cell.length_b   1.000
_cell.length_c   1.000
_cell.angle_alpha   90.00
_cell.angle_beta   90.00
_cell.angle_gamma   90.00
#
_symmetry.space_group_name_H-M   'P 1'
#
loop_
_entity.id
_entity.type
_entity.pdbx_description
1 polymer ?
#
loop_
_entity_poly.entity_id
_entity_poly.type
_entity_poly.pdbx_seq_one_letter_code
_entity_poly.pdbx_strand_id
1 'polypeptide(L)'
;MWKKLQIKKHALTGISFMLPLVVASGLLIAIGNIFGGNPSTITDYKAGYNIWQAAVTLGTYGMQLLPGVMGAAIAYSIADRPGIAPGLLMGMIA
;
A
#
# COMPACT_ATOMS: atom_id res chain seq x y z
N MET A 1 -8.91 30.74 7.18
CA MET A 1 -8.11 29.79 8.00
C MET A 1 -7.64 28.57 7.21
N TRP A 2 -8.50 27.93 6.40
CA TRP A 2 -8.18 26.68 5.69
C TRP A 2 -7.13 26.79 4.57
N LYS A 3 -7.02 27.96 3.92
CA LYS A 3 -5.96 28.24 2.93
C LYS A 3 -4.54 28.21 3.54
N LYS A 4 -4.40 28.48 4.84
CA LYS A 4 -3.10 28.45 5.54
C LYS A 4 -2.62 27.02 5.83
N LEU A 5 -3.54 26.08 6.00
CA LEU A 5 -3.26 24.69 6.38
C LEU A 5 -2.88 23.78 5.19
N GLN A 6 -2.90 24.30 3.95
CA GLN A 6 -2.45 23.57 2.74
C GLN A 6 -2.98 22.12 2.64
N ILE A 7 -4.19 21.86 3.16
CA ILE A 7 -4.75 20.50 3.29
C ILE A 7 -4.80 19.77 1.94
N LYS A 8 -5.15 20.50 0.88
CA LYS A 8 -5.14 19.98 -0.50
C LYS A 8 -3.74 19.52 -0.92
N LYS A 9 -2.69 20.26 -0.58
CA LYS A 9 -1.30 19.89 -0.88
C LYS A 9 -0.94 18.58 -0.19
N HIS A 10 -1.20 18.47 1.12
CA HIS A 10 -0.87 17.27 1.90
C HIS A 10 -1.67 16.04 1.45
N ALA A 11 -2.95 16.20 1.12
CA ALA A 11 -3.76 15.14 0.55
C ALA A 11 -3.26 14.69 -0.84
N LEU A 12 -2.89 15.63 -1.71
CA LEU A 12 -2.33 15.32 -3.03
C LEU A 12 -0.96 14.63 -2.92
N THR A 13 -0.13 15.00 -1.94
CA THR A 13 1.10 14.25 -1.63
C THR A 13 0.77 12.81 -1.24
N GLY A 14 -0.22 12.60 -0.35
CA GLY A 14 -0.69 11.26 0.02
C GLY A 14 -1.06 10.40 -1.18
N ILE A 15 -1.91 10.94 -2.06
CA ILE A 15 -2.38 10.24 -3.27
C ILE A 15 -1.21 9.90 -4.21
N SER A 16 -0.29 10.83 -4.42
CA SER A 16 0.86 10.64 -5.33
C SER A 16 1.81 9.54 -4.85
N PHE A 17 2.03 9.41 -3.54
CA PHE A 17 2.89 8.37 -2.97
C PHE A 17 2.20 7.00 -2.91
N MET A 18 0.87 6.98 -2.86
CA MET A 18 0.07 5.76 -2.89
C MET A 18 -0.05 5.16 -4.30
N LEU A 19 -0.09 6.00 -5.34
CA LEU A 19 -0.34 5.58 -6.73
C LEU A 19 0.60 4.47 -7.21
N PRO A 20 1.94 4.55 -7.03
CA PRO A 20 2.85 3.50 -7.49
C PRO A 20 2.59 2.16 -6.77
N LEU A 21 2.22 2.19 -5.49
CA LEU A 21 1.94 0.98 -4.71
C LEU A 21 0.66 0.30 -5.18
N VAL A 22 -0.41 1.08 -5.42
CA VAL A 22 -1.70 0.57 -5.94
C VAL A 22 -1.48 -0.09 -7.30
N VAL A 23 -0.79 0.61 -8.20
CA VAL A 23 -0.55 0.13 -9.57
C VAL A 23 0.28 -1.14 -9.55
N ALA A 24 1.39 -1.17 -8.80
CA ALA A 24 2.24 -2.35 -8.68
C ALA A 24 1.48 -3.55 -8.09
N SER A 25 0.74 -3.35 -6.99
CA SER A 25 -0.01 -4.40 -6.31
C SER A 25 -1.14 -4.95 -7.18
N GLY A 26 -1.87 -4.08 -7.88
CA GLY A 26 -2.98 -4.47 -8.76
C GLY A 26 -2.52 -5.26 -9.96
N LEU A 27 -1.41 -4.85 -10.59
CA LEU A 27 -0.77 -5.59 -11.67
C LEU A 27 -0.30 -6.97 -11.21
N LEU A 28 0.30 -7.06 -10.02
CA LEU A 28 0.78 -8.32 -9.45
C LEU A 28 -0.36 -9.33 -9.21
N ILE A 29 -1.50 -8.85 -8.68
CA ILE A 29 -2.70 -9.67 -8.49
C ILE A 29 -3.27 -10.12 -9.85
N ALA A 30 -3.39 -9.19 -10.80
CA ALA A 30 -3.95 -9.49 -12.12
C ALA A 30 -3.14 -10.55 -12.87
N ILE A 31 -1.80 -10.41 -12.89
CA ILE A 31 -0.89 -11.37 -13.51
C ILE A 31 -0.98 -12.71 -12.79
N GLY A 32 -0.89 -12.71 -11.45
CA GLY A 32 -0.99 -13.94 -10.66
C GLY A 32 -2.28 -14.73 -10.92
N ASN A 33 -3.41 -14.05 -11.04
CA ASN A 33 -4.71 -14.67 -11.34
C ASN A 33 -4.78 -15.25 -12.76
N ILE A 34 -4.22 -14.57 -13.77
CA ILE A 34 -4.27 -15.02 -15.18
C ILE A 34 -3.42 -16.28 -15.39
N PHE A 35 -2.26 -16.38 -14.75
CA PHE A 35 -1.33 -17.51 -14.91
C PHE A 35 -1.62 -18.71 -14.00
N GLY A 36 -2.82 -18.79 -13.42
CA GLY A 36 -3.28 -19.95 -12.65
C GLY A 36 -3.17 -19.83 -11.14
N GLY A 37 -2.95 -18.63 -10.59
CA GLY A 37 -3.15 -18.32 -9.18
C GLY A 37 -4.63 -18.12 -8.84
N ASN A 38 -5.49 -19.12 -9.08
CA ASN A 38 -6.91 -19.02 -8.72
C ASN A 38 -7.08 -19.15 -7.18
N PRO A 39 -8.00 -18.37 -6.60
CA PRO A 39 -7.72 -17.42 -5.54
C PRO A 39 -7.42 -18.14 -4.22
N SER A 40 -6.15 -18.19 -3.85
CA SER A 40 -5.76 -18.56 -2.51
C SER A 40 -4.51 -17.74 -2.20
N THR A 41 -4.69 -16.72 -1.36
CA THR A 41 -3.56 -16.19 -0.61
C THR A 41 -2.92 -17.38 0.11
N ILE A 42 -1.59 -17.46 0.09
CA ILE A 42 -0.89 -18.56 0.73
C ILE A 42 -1.22 -18.51 2.22
N THR A 43 -2.05 -19.45 2.69
CA THR A 43 -2.41 -19.60 4.10
C THR A 43 -1.39 -20.44 4.87
N ASP A 44 -0.66 -21.31 4.16
CA ASP A 44 0.39 -22.14 4.72
C ASP A 44 1.65 -22.08 3.85
N TYR A 45 2.66 -21.34 4.33
CA TYR A 45 3.95 -21.21 3.67
C TYR A 45 4.79 -22.49 3.73
N LYS A 46 4.32 -23.55 4.42
CA LYS A 46 4.99 -24.86 4.48
C LYS A 46 4.53 -25.83 3.40
N ALA A 47 3.38 -25.58 2.75
CA ALA A 47 2.95 -26.36 1.59
C ALA A 47 3.62 -25.82 0.31
N GLY A 48 3.82 -26.69 -0.68
CA GLY A 48 4.37 -26.29 -1.98
C GLY A 48 3.49 -25.24 -2.65
N TYR A 49 4.01 -24.02 -2.80
CA TYR A 49 3.30 -22.91 -3.44
C TYR A 49 3.87 -22.62 -4.83
N ASN A 50 3.01 -22.10 -5.71
CA ASN A 50 3.42 -21.65 -7.05
C ASN A 50 3.87 -20.17 -7.00
N ILE A 51 4.80 -19.78 -7.88
CA ILE A 51 5.26 -18.39 -8.01
C ILE A 51 4.10 -17.42 -8.27
N TRP A 52 3.06 -17.88 -8.98
CA TRP A 52 1.86 -17.11 -9.26
C TRP A 52 0.97 -16.89 -8.02
N GLN A 53 0.94 -17.83 -7.09
CA GLN A 53 0.25 -17.65 -5.80
C GLN A 53 1.01 -16.71 -4.87
N ALA A 54 2.35 -16.76 -4.90
CA ALA A 54 3.19 -15.80 -4.19
C ALA A 54 2.99 -14.37 -4.73
N ALA A 55 2.82 -14.24 -6.05
CA ALA A 55 2.51 -12.96 -6.70
C ALA A 55 1.17 -12.38 -6.22
N VAL A 56 0.08 -13.18 -6.22
CA VAL A 56 -1.21 -12.72 -5.68
C VAL A 56 -1.10 -12.32 -4.21
N THR A 57 -0.44 -13.16 -3.39
CA THR A 57 -0.26 -12.91 -1.95
C THR A 57 0.50 -11.61 -1.68
N LEU A 58 1.62 -11.38 -2.38
CA LEU A 58 2.40 -10.14 -2.25
C LEU A 58 1.57 -8.92 -2.67
N GLY A 59 0.81 -9.02 -3.76
CA GLY A 59 -0.08 -7.96 -4.20
C GLY A 59 -1.19 -7.67 -3.18
N THR A 60 -1.76 -8.70 -2.54
CA THR A 60 -2.76 -8.49 -1.48
C THR A 60 -2.19 -7.81 -0.24
N TYR A 61 -0.97 -8.17 0.18
CA TYR A 61 -0.29 -7.44 1.27
C TYR A 61 0.03 -6.00 0.86
N GLY A 62 0.45 -5.77 -0.38
CA GLY A 62 0.68 -4.42 -0.91
C GLY A 62 -0.57 -3.55 -0.86
N MET A 63 -1.75 -4.11 -1.16
CA MET A 63 -3.04 -3.41 -1.02
C MET A 63 -3.39 -3.11 0.45
N GLN A 64 -3.02 -3.97 1.40
CA GLN A 64 -3.24 -3.73 2.83
C GLN A 64 -2.35 -2.61 3.39
N LEU A 65 -1.21 -2.33 2.77
CA LEU A 65 -0.31 -1.25 3.17
C LEU A 65 -0.75 0.13 2.71
N LEU A 66 -1.81 0.24 1.89
CA LEU A 66 -2.29 1.52 1.35
C LEU A 66 -2.63 2.55 2.44
N PRO A 67 -3.37 2.21 3.51
CA PRO A 67 -3.66 3.15 4.60
C PRO A 67 -2.39 3.63 5.31
N GLY A 68 -1.44 2.72 5.57
CA GLY A 68 -0.14 3.03 6.15
C GLY A 68 0.67 4.00 5.29
N VAL A 69 0.80 3.71 3.99
CA VAL A 69 1.56 4.55 3.04
C VAL A 69 0.90 5.91 2.87
N MET A 70 -0.43 5.97 2.83
CA MET A 70 -1.16 7.22 2.75
C MET A 70 -0.95 8.08 4.01
N GLY A 71 -1.02 7.47 5.20
CA GLY A 71 -0.73 8.14 6.47
C GLY A 71 0.71 8.64 6.55
N ALA A 72 1.67 7.81 6.15
CA ALA A 72 3.09 8.16 6.09
C ALA A 72 3.36 9.33 5.13
N ALA A 73 2.74 9.34 3.96
CA ALA A 73 2.93 10.37 2.95
C ALA A 73 2.28 11.72 3.33
N ILE A 74 1.13 11.69 4.01
CA ILE A 74 0.51 12.89 4.57
C ILE A 74 1.37 13.46 5.71
N ALA A 75 1.83 12.60 6.63
CA ALA A 75 2.69 13.00 7.73
C ALA A 75 4.06 13.53 7.24
N TYR A 76 4.61 12.92 6.19
CA TYR A 76 5.82 13.41 5.51
C TYR A 76 5.60 14.82 4.93
N SER A 77 4.44 15.08 4.34
CA SER A 77 4.13 16.39 3.78
C SER A 77 4.03 17.50 4.86
N ILE A 78 3.81 17.13 6.13
CA ILE A 78 3.65 18.06 7.27
C ILE A 78 4.96 18.23 8.06
N ALA A 79 5.67 17.12 8.34
CA ALA A 79 6.81 17.08 9.25
C ALA A 79 8.10 16.57 8.59
N ASP A 80 8.13 16.38 7.27
CA ASP A 80 9.22 15.75 6.53
C ASP A 80 9.55 14.34 7.06
N ARG A 81 10.82 13.94 7.03
CA ARG A 81 11.29 12.60 7.41
C ARG A 81 10.85 12.11 8.80
N PRO A 82 10.85 12.91 9.88
CA PRO A 82 10.42 12.42 11.19
C PRO A 82 8.93 12.04 11.26
N GLY A 83 8.09 12.55 10.34
CA GLY A 83 6.66 12.21 10.29
C GLY A 83 6.36 10.82 9.71
N ILE A 84 7.30 10.18 9.02
CA ILE A 84 7.06 8.93 8.29
C ILE A 84 6.68 7.77 9.23
N ALA A 85 7.48 7.55 10.28
CA ALA A 85 7.26 6.45 11.22
C ALA A 85 5.90 6.55 11.96
N PRO A 86 5.52 7.69 12.58
CA PRO A 86 4.21 7.80 13.22
C PRO A 86 3.06 7.77 12.19
N GLY A 87 3.24 8.35 10.99
CA GLY A 87 2.22 8.31 9.95
C GLY A 87 1.95 6.91 9.40
N LEU A 88 2.99 6.09 9.25
CA LEU A 88 2.87 4.69 8.83
C LEU A 88 2.10 3.87 9.88
N LEU A 89 2.51 3.97 11.16
CA LEU A 89 1.90 3.21 12.25
C LEU A 89 0.44 3.59 12.46
N MET A 90 0.13 4.90 12.49
CA MET A 90 -1.26 5.36 12.61
C MET A 90 -2.10 4.96 11.41
N GLY A 91 -1.52 4.96 10.21
CA GLY A 91 -2.21 4.51 9.01
C GLY A 91 -2.48 3.02 8.98
N MET A 92 -1.61 2.18 9.55
CA MET A 92 -1.83 0.72 9.60
C MET A 92 -2.82 0.27 10.68
N ILE A 93 -3.08 1.10 11.69
CA ILE A 93 -4.06 0.82 12.76
C ILE A 93 -5.49 1.21 12.31
N ALA A 94 -5.59 2.12 11.34
CA ALA A 94 -6.85 2.70 10.87
C ALA A 94 -7.70 1.76 10.01
#